data_AF-A0A2S4K891-F1
#
_entry.id   AF-A0A2S4K891-F1
#
_cell.length_a   1.000
_cell.length_b   1.000
_cell.length_c   1.000
_cell.angle_alpha   90.00
_cell.angle_beta   90.00
_cell.angle_gamma   90.00
#
_symmetry.space_group_name_H-M   'P 1'
#
loop_
_entity.id
_entity.type
_entity.pdbx_description
1 polymer ?
#
loop_
_entity_poly.entity_id
_entity_poly.type
_entity_poly.pdbx_seq_one_letter_code
_entity_poly.pdbx_strand_id
1 'polypeptide(L)'
;MEMDMTKQNATSGQPKYAVGHWMHLFGVGPLETHCRLVIDLEQSKLVAAQEWTGLKFEDVLGSRLKDLAESVIEVNEAHKNPDEWELDRVRILPFWVRQSATAATEDSQDDTKPSQRDSGNKSFRVHLYVLTRVPVEVANASSQVDAIAQAVDATDLYEAVKTSEYAEEIHSALVDEVGDAEFTRTQHYQPGQEDGEWVVESFATQKERQAAATDALTKVDAAFESVNSLLDASGALDSEPLQKAVYQLRLEIARASGDPERTKAAQLSLQELSA
;
A
#
# COMPACT_ATOMS: atom_id res chain seq x y z
N MET A 1 -32.26 -20.67 39.81
CA MET A 1 -31.67 -19.32 39.78
C MET A 1 -30.21 -19.53 40.12
N GLU A 2 -29.26 -19.50 39.20
CA GLU A 2 -29.21 -19.20 37.78
C GLU A 2 -28.04 -20.04 37.23
N MET A 3 -28.20 -20.54 36.01
CA MET A 3 -27.09 -21.02 35.20
C MET A 3 -26.21 -19.82 34.85
N ASP A 4 -24.89 -20.00 34.76
CA ASP A 4 -24.28 -19.68 33.48
C ASP A 4 -23.07 -20.56 33.16
N MET A 5 -23.13 -21.11 31.96
CA MET A 5 -22.05 -21.71 31.22
C MET A 5 -21.38 -20.57 30.45
N THR A 6 -20.05 -20.47 30.45
CA THR A 6 -19.36 -20.36 29.16
C THR A 6 -17.87 -20.66 29.30
N LYS A 7 -17.48 -21.70 28.55
CA LYS A 7 -16.11 -22.00 28.18
C LYS A 7 -15.52 -20.83 27.40
N GLN A 8 -14.28 -20.45 27.69
CA GLN A 8 -13.35 -20.05 26.65
C GLN A 8 -12.00 -20.74 26.89
N ASN A 9 -11.67 -21.65 25.97
CA ASN A 9 -10.35 -22.24 25.80
C ASN A 9 -9.35 -21.12 25.52
N ALA A 10 -8.55 -20.74 26.50
CA ALA A 10 -7.31 -20.04 26.25
C ALA A 10 -6.29 -21.04 25.69
N THR A 11 -5.98 -20.94 24.40
CA THR A 11 -4.81 -21.57 23.79
C THR A 11 -3.56 -21.07 24.53
N SER A 12 -3.05 -21.84 25.48
CA SER A 12 -1.87 -21.54 26.30
C SER A 12 -0.58 -22.12 25.70
N GLY A 13 -0.31 -21.84 24.43
CA GLY A 13 0.96 -22.20 23.78
C GLY A 13 2.04 -21.14 23.98
N GLN A 14 3.28 -21.55 24.26
CA GLN A 14 4.44 -20.66 24.23
C GLN A 14 4.61 -20.03 22.82
N PRO A 15 5.14 -18.80 22.71
CA PRO A 15 5.45 -18.21 21.40
C PRO A 15 6.47 -19.06 20.65
N LYS A 16 6.20 -19.35 19.38
CA LYS A 16 7.06 -20.22 18.55
C LYS A 16 8.04 -19.43 17.69
N TYR A 17 7.66 -18.21 17.30
CA TYR A 17 8.43 -17.39 16.38
C TYR A 17 8.74 -16.03 17.00
N ALA A 18 9.80 -15.40 16.52
CA ALA A 18 10.06 -13.98 16.72
C ALA A 18 10.10 -13.27 15.37
N VAL A 19 9.49 -12.10 15.26
CA VAL A 19 9.38 -11.32 14.03
C VAL A 19 9.79 -9.88 14.28
N GLY A 20 10.39 -9.22 13.31
CA GLY A 20 10.78 -7.84 13.46
C GLY A 20 11.67 -7.38 12.32
N HIS A 21 12.37 -6.27 12.56
CA HIS A 21 13.19 -5.61 11.56
C HIS A 21 14.67 -5.76 11.88
N TRP A 22 15.49 -5.71 10.85
CA TRP A 22 16.93 -5.87 10.97
C TRP A 22 17.65 -5.10 9.87
N MET A 23 18.64 -4.29 10.23
CA MET A 23 19.52 -3.64 9.27
C MET A 23 20.71 -4.54 8.99
N HIS A 24 20.94 -4.89 7.72
CA HIS A 24 22.05 -5.77 7.35
C HIS A 24 22.79 -5.28 6.12
N LEU A 25 24.11 -5.40 6.16
CA LEU A 25 24.97 -5.04 5.04
C LEU A 25 25.26 -6.29 4.20
N PHE A 26 24.70 -6.37 2.99
CA PHE A 26 25.00 -7.46 2.07
C PHE A 26 26.26 -7.14 1.25
N GLY A 27 27.31 -7.95 1.41
CA GLY A 27 28.56 -7.82 0.64
C GLY A 27 29.41 -6.60 1.01
N VAL A 28 30.23 -6.11 0.06
CA VAL A 28 31.23 -5.04 0.29
C VAL A 28 30.73 -3.62 -0.05
N GLY A 29 29.41 -3.43 -0.16
CA GLY A 29 28.81 -2.10 -0.38
C GLY A 29 28.70 -1.30 0.92
N PRO A 30 28.46 0.02 0.85
CA PRO A 30 28.25 0.87 2.03
C PRO A 30 26.78 0.97 2.48
N LEU A 31 25.85 0.32 1.76
CA LEU A 31 24.41 0.51 1.97
C LEU A 31 23.83 -0.60 2.83
N GLU A 32 23.42 -0.25 4.05
CA GLU A 32 22.63 -1.12 4.91
C GLU A 32 21.25 -1.33 4.30
N THR A 33 20.80 -2.58 4.30
CA THR A 33 19.53 -3.01 3.74
C THR A 33 18.56 -3.29 4.88
N HIS A 34 17.42 -2.62 4.84
CA HIS A 34 16.33 -2.86 5.79
C HIS A 34 15.65 -4.18 5.47
N CYS A 35 15.71 -5.12 6.41
CA CYS A 35 15.10 -6.43 6.31
C CYS A 35 13.97 -6.58 7.33
N ARG A 36 12.92 -7.32 6.96
CA ARG A 36 11.99 -7.93 7.92
C ARG A 36 12.28 -9.42 8.01
N LEU A 37 12.24 -9.98 9.21
CA LEU A 37 12.68 -11.35 9.47
C LEU A 37 11.70 -12.16 10.31
N VAL A 38 11.85 -13.48 10.24
CA VAL A 38 11.21 -14.44 11.13
C VAL A 38 12.21 -15.46 11.62
N ILE A 39 12.33 -15.56 12.94
CA ILE A 39 13.12 -16.56 13.65
C ILE A 39 12.16 -17.63 14.18
N ASP A 40 12.46 -18.90 13.93
CA ASP A 40 11.88 -20.02 14.68
C ASP A 40 12.69 -20.21 15.97
N LEU A 41 12.04 -19.95 17.11
CA LEU A 41 12.68 -19.96 18.42
C LEU A 41 12.99 -21.39 18.89
N GLU A 42 12.22 -22.39 18.47
CA GLU A 42 12.45 -23.79 18.81
C GLU A 42 13.67 -24.34 18.04
N GLN A 43 13.78 -23.96 16.76
CA GLN A 43 14.89 -24.39 15.90
C GLN A 43 16.12 -23.49 15.99
N SER A 44 16.01 -22.34 16.68
CA SER A 44 17.05 -21.30 16.73
C SER A 44 17.53 -20.92 15.33
N LYS A 45 16.59 -20.65 14.42
CA LYS A 45 16.89 -20.49 12.99
C LYS A 45 16.13 -19.32 12.37
N LEU A 46 16.82 -18.54 11.54
CA LEU A 46 16.18 -17.60 10.63
C LEU A 46 15.46 -18.39 9.52
N VAL A 47 14.12 -18.41 9.57
CA VAL A 47 13.29 -19.23 8.67
C VAL A 47 12.78 -18.47 7.46
N ALA A 48 12.69 -17.14 7.54
CA ALA A 48 12.35 -16.29 6.42
C ALA A 48 12.89 -14.87 6.64
N ALA A 49 13.23 -14.20 5.55
CA ALA A 49 13.52 -12.78 5.55
C ALA A 49 13.13 -12.15 4.21
N GLN A 50 12.77 -10.88 4.25
CA GLN A 50 12.57 -10.06 3.06
C GLN A 50 13.30 -8.73 3.20
N GLU A 51 13.84 -8.23 2.10
CA GLU A 51 14.52 -6.94 2.04
C GLU A 51 13.61 -5.87 1.46
N TRP A 52 13.74 -4.64 1.94
CA TRP A 52 13.07 -3.48 1.37
C TRP A 52 13.85 -2.95 0.17
N THR A 53 13.21 -2.94 -1.00
CA THR A 53 13.83 -2.46 -2.25
C THR A 53 13.64 -0.95 -2.50
N GLY A 54 13.02 -0.24 -1.57
CA GLY A 54 12.53 1.13 -1.77
C GLY A 54 11.09 1.19 -2.30
N LEU A 55 10.60 0.12 -2.92
CA LEU A 55 9.24 0.02 -3.45
C LEU A 55 8.39 -1.06 -2.77
N LYS A 56 9.01 -2.21 -2.45
CA LYS A 56 8.34 -3.37 -1.85
C LYS A 56 9.33 -4.27 -1.13
N PHE A 57 8.79 -5.22 -0.36
CA PHE A 57 9.57 -6.31 0.21
C PHE A 57 9.76 -7.46 -0.77
N GLU A 58 11.00 -7.93 -0.93
CA GLU A 58 11.35 -9.09 -1.75
C GLU A 58 12.05 -10.18 -0.93
N ASP A 59 11.83 -11.46 -1.27
CA ASP A 59 12.38 -12.59 -0.53
C ASP A 59 13.92 -12.62 -0.58
N VAL A 60 14.54 -12.62 0.60
CA VAL A 60 15.97 -12.87 0.73
C VAL A 60 16.19 -14.38 0.71
N LEU A 61 16.92 -14.88 -0.28
CA LEU A 61 17.08 -16.32 -0.53
C LEU A 61 18.56 -16.73 -0.64
N GLY A 62 18.82 -18.03 -0.57
CA GLY A 62 20.11 -18.63 -0.89
C GLY A 62 21.25 -18.13 0.00
N SER A 63 22.37 -17.72 -0.63
CA SER A 63 23.56 -17.23 0.07
C SER A 63 23.30 -15.96 0.88
N ARG A 64 22.43 -15.07 0.41
CA ARG A 64 22.08 -13.84 1.13
C ARG A 64 21.31 -14.13 2.41
N LEU A 65 20.39 -15.10 2.38
CA LEU A 65 19.68 -15.51 3.58
C LEU A 65 20.63 -16.14 4.60
N LYS A 66 21.64 -16.89 4.15
CA LYS A 66 22.67 -17.45 5.03
C LYS A 66 23.53 -16.37 5.68
N ASP A 67 23.97 -15.38 4.90
CA ASP A 67 24.73 -14.22 5.39
C ASP A 67 23.93 -13.42 6.46
N LEU A 68 22.65 -13.15 6.18
CA LEU A 68 21.76 -12.54 7.18
C LEU A 68 21.55 -13.44 8.41
N ALA A 69 21.40 -14.75 8.21
CA ALA A 69 21.24 -15.70 9.32
C ALA A 69 22.47 -15.75 10.22
N GLU A 70 23.68 -15.66 9.67
CA GLU A 70 24.92 -15.59 10.43
C GLU A 70 24.92 -14.35 11.34
N SER A 71 24.56 -13.18 10.80
CA SER A 71 24.41 -11.95 11.58
C SER A 71 23.37 -12.06 12.69
N VAL A 72 22.15 -12.50 12.36
CA VAL A 72 21.01 -12.55 13.29
C VAL A 72 21.17 -13.63 14.36
N ILE A 73 21.62 -14.83 13.97
CA ILE A 73 21.62 -16.02 14.82
C ILE A 73 22.98 -16.32 15.41
N GLU A 74 24.04 -16.35 14.59
CA GLU A 74 25.35 -16.83 15.03
C GLU A 74 26.15 -15.75 15.76
N VAL A 75 26.11 -14.51 15.26
CA VAL A 75 26.86 -13.39 15.82
C VAL A 75 26.11 -12.73 16.97
N ASN A 76 24.84 -12.38 16.76
CA ASN A 76 24.05 -11.59 17.72
C ASN A 76 23.13 -12.44 18.60
N GLU A 77 22.97 -13.73 18.29
CA GLU A 77 22.17 -14.67 19.06
C GLU A 77 20.74 -14.17 19.38
N ALA A 78 20.13 -13.41 18.45
CA ALA A 78 18.84 -12.73 18.68
C ALA A 78 17.69 -13.69 19.03
N HIS A 79 17.82 -14.97 18.67
CA HIS A 79 16.89 -16.04 19.05
C HIS A 79 16.86 -16.34 20.56
N LYS A 80 17.92 -16.03 21.31
CA LYS A 80 17.99 -16.28 22.77
C LYS A 80 17.22 -15.22 23.57
N ASN A 81 17.34 -13.96 23.17
CA ASN A 81 16.58 -12.87 23.78
C ASN A 81 15.98 -11.90 22.73
N PRO A 82 14.94 -12.33 21.98
CA PRO A 82 14.28 -11.50 20.96
C PRO A 82 13.89 -10.09 21.42
N ASP A 83 13.51 -9.95 22.69
CA ASP A 83 13.00 -8.68 23.23
C ASP A 83 14.11 -7.61 23.34
N GLU A 84 15.38 -8.00 23.51
CA GLU A 84 16.54 -7.07 23.49
C GLU A 84 16.81 -6.50 22.09
N TRP A 85 16.26 -7.14 21.06
CA TRP A 85 16.42 -6.78 19.66
C TRP A 85 15.12 -6.22 19.06
N GLU A 86 14.18 -5.81 19.91
CA GLU A 86 12.88 -5.27 19.50
C GLU A 86 12.09 -6.22 18.57
N LEU A 87 12.26 -7.53 18.76
CA LEU A 87 11.55 -8.55 18.00
C LEU A 87 10.29 -9.03 18.75
N ASP A 88 9.15 -8.96 18.07
CA ASP A 88 7.86 -9.40 18.59
C ASP A 88 7.74 -10.93 18.58
N ARG A 89 7.38 -11.49 19.74
CA ARG A 89 7.13 -12.93 19.87
C ARG A 89 5.72 -13.27 19.37
N VAL A 90 5.65 -14.10 18.34
CA VAL A 90 4.38 -14.50 17.72
C VAL A 90 4.21 -16.02 17.70
N ARG A 91 2.95 -16.45 17.67
CA ARG A 91 2.59 -17.88 17.63
C ARG A 91 2.38 -18.40 16.22
N ILE A 92 2.03 -17.50 15.30
CA ILE A 92 1.65 -17.82 13.93
C ILE A 92 2.64 -17.11 13.02
N LEU A 93 3.10 -17.82 11.99
CA LEU A 93 3.94 -17.22 10.97
C LEU A 93 3.20 -16.06 10.30
N PRO A 94 3.86 -14.92 10.07
CA PRO A 94 3.29 -13.85 9.26
C PRO A 94 2.86 -14.35 7.88
N PHE A 95 1.79 -13.78 7.34
CA PHE A 95 1.20 -14.18 6.05
C PHE A 95 2.17 -14.08 4.86
N TRP A 96 3.21 -13.26 4.97
CA TRP A 96 4.24 -13.07 3.95
C TRP A 96 5.27 -14.20 3.92
N VAL A 97 5.36 -15.02 4.98
CA VAL A 97 6.26 -16.18 5.01
C VAL A 97 5.69 -17.27 4.12
N ARG A 98 6.32 -17.49 2.96
CA ARG A 98 5.98 -18.62 2.10
C ARG A 98 6.33 -19.90 2.86
N GLN A 99 5.33 -20.70 3.24
CA GLN A 99 5.57 -22.05 3.75
C GLN A 99 6.28 -22.83 2.65
N SER A 100 7.59 -23.03 2.82
CA SER A 100 8.34 -23.92 1.94
C SER A 100 7.78 -25.32 2.19
N ALA A 101 7.06 -25.87 1.21
CA ALA A 101 6.62 -27.25 1.23
C ALA A 101 7.82 -28.14 1.59
N THR A 102 7.65 -28.90 2.66
CA THR A 102 8.67 -29.73 3.28
C THR A 102 8.81 -31.05 2.51
N ALA A 103 10.04 -31.56 2.46
CA ALA A 103 10.46 -32.92 2.07
C ALA A 103 10.63 -33.22 0.56
N ALA A 104 11.89 -33.12 0.13
CA ALA A 104 12.42 -33.99 -0.91
C ALA A 104 12.17 -35.45 -0.52
N THR A 105 11.40 -36.15 -1.36
CA THR A 105 11.46 -37.61 -1.46
C THR A 105 11.68 -37.90 -2.93
N GLU A 106 12.93 -38.20 -3.27
CA GLU A 106 13.28 -38.91 -4.49
C GLU A 106 12.74 -40.35 -4.31
N ASP A 107 11.79 -40.76 -5.15
CA ASP A 107 11.84 -42.10 -5.75
C ASP A 107 10.76 -42.29 -6.85
N SER A 108 11.27 -42.57 -8.05
CA SER A 108 10.74 -43.50 -9.07
C SER A 108 9.32 -43.39 -9.65
N GLN A 109 9.31 -43.20 -10.99
CA GLN A 109 8.56 -43.91 -12.04
C GLN A 109 7.03 -43.76 -12.21
N ASP A 110 6.73 -43.16 -13.36
CA ASP A 110 5.98 -43.71 -14.52
C ASP A 110 4.45 -43.88 -14.51
N ASP A 111 3.92 -43.50 -15.69
CA ASP A 111 2.69 -43.93 -16.38
C ASP A 111 1.27 -43.39 -16.06
N THR A 112 0.81 -42.56 -17.01
CA THR A 112 -0.52 -42.53 -17.68
C THR A 112 -1.82 -42.66 -16.86
N LYS A 113 -2.56 -41.53 -16.72
CA LYS A 113 -3.97 -41.38 -17.17
C LYS A 113 -4.51 -39.95 -16.99
N PRO A 114 -5.42 -39.48 -17.87
CA PRO A 114 -6.02 -38.15 -17.79
C PRO A 114 -7.19 -38.20 -16.81
N SER A 115 -7.09 -37.45 -15.71
CA SER A 115 -8.12 -37.44 -14.67
C SER A 115 -8.59 -36.00 -14.45
N GLN A 116 -9.82 -35.78 -14.92
CA GLN A 116 -10.87 -34.92 -14.35
C GLN A 116 -10.46 -33.54 -13.82
N ARG A 117 -11.10 -32.52 -14.41
CA ARG A 117 -11.19 -31.16 -13.86
C ARG A 117 -11.78 -31.23 -12.46
N ASP A 118 -10.90 -31.21 -11.47
CA ASP A 118 -11.24 -30.79 -10.13
C ASP A 118 -11.70 -29.34 -10.25
N SER A 119 -12.97 -29.07 -9.93
CA SER A 119 -13.37 -27.76 -9.43
C SER A 119 -12.79 -27.61 -8.01
N GLY A 120 -11.46 -27.69 -7.93
CA GLY A 120 -10.70 -27.57 -6.69
C GLY A 120 -10.87 -26.15 -6.19
N ASN A 121 -11.15 -26.02 -4.89
CA ASN A 121 -11.14 -24.72 -4.22
C ASN A 121 -9.81 -24.03 -4.53
N LYS A 122 -9.87 -22.98 -5.36
CA LYS A 122 -8.71 -22.16 -5.67
C LYS A 122 -8.34 -21.37 -4.42
N SER A 123 -7.07 -21.39 -4.08
CA SER A 123 -6.53 -20.56 -3.01
C SER A 123 -5.96 -19.29 -3.63
N PHE A 124 -6.24 -18.13 -3.02
CA PHE A 124 -5.79 -16.83 -3.51
C PHE A 124 -4.92 -16.14 -2.48
N ARG A 125 -3.90 -15.42 -2.94
CA ARG A 125 -3.13 -14.46 -2.16
C ARG A 125 -3.62 -13.08 -2.53
N VAL A 126 -4.06 -12.31 -1.54
CA VAL A 126 -4.57 -10.95 -1.73
C VAL A 126 -3.65 -9.98 -0.99
N HIS A 127 -3.10 -9.01 -1.70
CA HIS A 127 -2.40 -7.86 -1.12
C HIS A 127 -3.34 -6.67 -1.16
N LEU A 128 -3.62 -6.08 0.00
CA LEU A 128 -4.45 -4.89 0.11
C LEU A 128 -3.54 -3.67 0.19
N TYR A 129 -3.85 -2.65 -0.60
CA TYR A 129 -3.20 -1.35 -0.55
C TYR A 129 -4.17 -0.37 0.10
N VAL A 130 -3.71 0.25 1.17
CA VAL A 130 -4.49 1.20 1.95
C VAL A 130 -3.80 2.54 1.88
N LEU A 131 -4.57 3.61 1.71
CA LEU A 131 -4.07 4.97 1.82
C LEU A 131 -4.40 5.47 3.23
N THR A 132 -3.37 5.64 4.03
CA THR A 132 -3.50 6.14 5.40
C THR A 132 -3.17 7.63 5.44
N ARG A 133 -4.01 8.41 6.11
CA ARG A 133 -3.71 9.83 6.41
C ARG A 133 -3.10 9.92 7.79
N VAL A 134 -1.86 10.41 7.87
CA VAL A 134 -1.16 10.63 9.14
C VAL A 134 -1.18 12.13 9.46
N PRO A 135 -1.96 12.58 10.44
CA PRO A 135 -1.91 13.97 10.88
C PRO A 135 -0.64 14.21 11.69
N VAL A 136 0.13 15.24 11.31
CA VAL A 136 1.36 15.63 11.99
C VAL A 136 1.28 17.12 12.34
N GLU A 137 1.38 17.42 13.63
CA GLU A 137 1.47 18.80 14.11
C GLU A 137 2.94 19.24 14.14
N VAL A 138 3.29 20.22 13.30
CA VAL A 138 4.64 20.79 13.26
C VAL A 138 4.61 22.18 13.89
N ALA A 139 5.31 22.35 15.00
CA ALA A 139 5.46 23.63 15.66
C ALA A 139 6.64 24.42 15.08
N ASN A 140 6.45 25.72 14.86
CA ASN A 140 7.50 26.68 14.47
C ASN A 140 8.16 26.47 13.10
N ALA A 141 7.43 25.91 12.12
CA ALA A 141 7.90 25.90 10.73
C ALA A 141 7.93 27.32 10.14
N SER A 142 8.99 27.61 9.39
CA SER A 142 9.22 28.91 8.73
C SER A 142 8.46 29.07 7.41
N SER A 143 7.97 27.97 6.84
CA SER A 143 7.15 27.93 5.62
C SER A 143 6.38 26.61 5.52
N GLN A 144 5.45 26.49 4.55
CA GLN A 144 4.75 25.23 4.29
C GLN A 144 5.70 24.11 3.82
N VAL A 145 6.71 24.45 3.00
CA VAL A 145 7.70 23.47 2.53
C VAL A 145 8.59 23.00 3.68
N ASP A 146 8.99 23.91 4.57
CA ASP A 146 9.73 23.60 5.80
C ASP A 146 8.89 22.74 6.76
N ALA A 147 7.59 23.03 6.89
CA ALA A 147 6.67 22.21 7.68
C ALA A 147 6.56 20.78 7.13
N ILE A 148 6.50 20.61 5.79
CA ILE A 148 6.48 19.30 5.16
C ILE A 148 7.79 18.56 5.44
N ALA A 149 8.95 19.20 5.27
CA ALA A 149 10.24 18.58 5.53
C ALA A 149 10.36 18.12 7.00
N GLN A 150 9.99 18.99 7.95
CA GLN A 150 9.99 18.66 9.38
C GLN A 150 8.99 17.54 9.72
N ALA A 151 7.80 17.53 9.10
CA ALA A 151 6.83 16.46 9.30
C ALA A 151 7.37 15.11 8.80
N VAL A 152 8.02 15.09 7.64
CA VAL A 152 8.63 13.87 7.07
C VAL A 152 9.76 13.36 7.96
N ASP A 153 10.64 14.24 8.42
CA ASP A 153 11.79 13.87 9.26
C ASP A 153 11.36 13.39 10.67
N ALA A 154 10.30 13.97 11.22
CA ALA A 154 9.84 13.66 12.58
C ALA A 154 8.88 12.46 12.65
N THR A 155 8.36 11.98 11.52
CA THR A 155 7.32 10.94 11.50
C THR A 155 7.90 9.61 11.06
N ASP A 156 7.90 8.65 11.98
CA ASP A 156 8.01 7.24 11.62
C ASP A 156 6.70 6.80 10.96
N LEU A 157 6.66 6.81 9.62
CA LEU A 157 5.50 6.42 8.85
C LEU A 157 5.09 4.97 9.09
N TYR A 158 6.04 4.08 9.44
CA TYR A 158 5.74 2.68 9.68
C TYR A 158 4.95 2.49 10.98
N GLU A 159 5.40 3.12 12.06
CA GLU A 159 4.66 3.12 13.34
C GLU A 159 3.38 3.94 13.24
N ALA A 160 3.41 5.09 12.54
CA ALA A 160 2.23 5.93 12.36
C ALA A 160 1.10 5.20 11.62
N VAL A 161 1.41 4.35 10.62
CA VAL A 161 0.41 3.52 9.91
C VAL A 161 -0.13 2.40 10.80
N LYS A 162 0.68 1.81 11.69
CA LYS A 162 0.21 0.78 12.63
C LYS A 162 -0.80 1.32 13.64
N THR A 163 -0.59 2.55 14.10
CA THR A 163 -1.44 3.19 15.11
C THR A 163 -2.46 4.15 14.51
N SER A 164 -2.49 4.33 13.19
CA SER A 164 -3.40 5.29 12.56
C SER A 164 -4.84 4.85 12.75
N GLU A 165 -5.66 5.78 13.23
CA GLU A 165 -7.10 5.59 13.38
C GLU A 165 -7.84 5.55 12.03
N TYR A 166 -7.19 6.04 10.95
CA TYR A 166 -7.81 6.36 9.66
C TYR A 166 -7.15 5.62 8.48
N ALA A 167 -7.45 4.33 8.37
CA ALA A 167 -7.46 3.62 7.10
C ALA A 167 -8.90 3.67 6.54
N GLU A 168 -9.32 4.82 6.00
CA GLU A 168 -10.73 5.00 5.59
C GLU A 168 -11.12 4.11 4.41
N GLU A 169 -10.17 3.74 3.54
CA GLU A 169 -10.50 3.06 2.29
C GLU A 169 -9.38 2.14 1.78
N ILE A 170 -9.76 0.94 1.32
CA ILE A 170 -8.86 0.07 0.56
C ILE A 170 -8.80 0.63 -0.86
N HIS A 171 -7.66 1.19 -1.22
CA HIS A 171 -7.47 1.87 -2.50
C HIS A 171 -7.35 0.88 -3.68
N SER A 172 -6.69 -0.25 -3.47
CA SER A 172 -6.59 -1.30 -4.47
C SER A 172 -6.23 -2.64 -3.86
N ALA A 173 -6.42 -3.71 -4.63
CA ALA A 173 -6.01 -5.05 -4.26
C ALA A 173 -5.21 -5.70 -5.39
N LEU A 174 -4.17 -6.45 -5.04
CA LEU A 174 -3.48 -7.34 -5.95
C LEU A 174 -3.85 -8.77 -5.57
N VAL A 175 -4.44 -9.52 -6.49
CA VAL A 175 -4.89 -10.88 -6.25
C VAL A 175 -4.09 -11.82 -7.12
N ASP A 176 -3.57 -12.89 -6.51
CA ASP A 176 -2.77 -13.91 -7.18
C ASP A 176 -3.28 -15.32 -6.83
N GLU A 177 -3.14 -16.28 -7.76
CA GLU A 177 -3.54 -17.68 -7.52
C GLU A 177 -2.39 -18.43 -6.84
N VAL A 178 -2.65 -18.98 -5.65
CA VAL A 178 -1.63 -19.71 -4.88
C VAL A 178 -1.22 -20.97 -5.64
N GLY A 179 0.09 -21.11 -5.88
CA GLY A 179 0.67 -22.21 -6.64
C GLY A 179 1.10 -21.80 -8.06
N ASP A 180 0.81 -20.57 -8.49
CA ASP A 180 1.37 -19.99 -9.71
C ASP A 180 2.76 -19.40 -9.42
N ALA A 181 3.81 -20.19 -9.64
CA ALA A 181 5.19 -19.77 -9.39
C ALA A 181 5.64 -18.60 -10.29
N GLU A 182 5.00 -18.42 -11.45
CA GLU A 182 5.34 -17.40 -12.43
C GLU A 182 4.44 -16.16 -12.32
N PHE A 183 3.48 -16.13 -11.38
CA PHE A 183 2.56 -15.00 -11.16
C PHE A 183 1.74 -14.62 -12.42
N THR A 184 1.62 -15.54 -13.38
CA THR A 184 0.95 -15.29 -14.66
C THR A 184 -0.54 -14.99 -14.53
N ARG A 185 -1.12 -15.33 -13.38
CA ARG A 185 -2.53 -15.11 -13.05
C ARG A 185 -2.76 -13.98 -12.05
N THR A 186 -1.73 -13.20 -11.75
CA THR A 186 -1.87 -12.01 -10.91
C THR A 186 -2.75 -10.97 -11.61
N GLN A 187 -3.72 -10.43 -10.87
CA GLN A 187 -4.64 -9.40 -11.32
C GLN A 187 -4.71 -8.25 -10.31
N HIS A 188 -4.70 -7.03 -10.82
CA HIS A 188 -4.95 -5.83 -10.04
C HIS A 188 -6.44 -5.53 -10.02
N TYR A 189 -6.96 -5.14 -8.87
CA TYR A 189 -8.34 -4.77 -8.65
C TYR A 189 -8.43 -3.42 -7.98
N GLN A 190 -9.50 -2.69 -8.28
CA GLN A 190 -9.88 -1.47 -7.59
C GLN A 190 -11.33 -1.55 -7.14
N PRO A 191 -11.73 -0.79 -6.12
CA PRO A 191 -13.13 -0.64 -5.77
C PRO A 191 -13.95 -0.20 -6.99
N GLY A 192 -15.10 -0.84 -7.18
CA GLY A 192 -16.08 -0.48 -8.20
C GLY A 192 -16.90 0.74 -7.79
N GLN A 193 -17.93 1.07 -8.59
CA GLN A 193 -18.80 2.20 -8.26
C GLN A 193 -19.86 1.84 -7.21
N GLU A 194 -20.13 0.54 -7.04
CA GLU A 194 -21.04 0.01 -6.04
C GLU A 194 -20.28 -0.52 -4.82
N ASP A 195 -20.85 -0.36 -3.62
CA ASP A 195 -20.26 -0.83 -2.38
C ASP A 195 -19.97 -2.34 -2.43
N GLY A 196 -18.69 -2.70 -2.25
CA GLY A 196 -18.22 -4.10 -2.26
C GLY A 196 -17.94 -4.67 -3.66
N GLU A 197 -18.15 -3.89 -4.72
CA GLU A 197 -17.72 -4.25 -6.07
C GLU A 197 -16.21 -4.09 -6.23
N TRP A 198 -15.58 -5.01 -6.97
CA TRP A 198 -14.16 -4.95 -7.34
C TRP A 198 -14.00 -5.15 -8.83
N VAL A 199 -13.36 -4.20 -9.50
CA VAL A 199 -13.13 -4.21 -10.94
C VAL A 199 -11.66 -4.48 -11.24
N VAL A 200 -11.39 -5.34 -12.23
CA VAL A 200 -10.02 -5.61 -12.68
C VAL A 200 -9.46 -4.34 -13.32
N GLU A 201 -8.32 -3.87 -12.79
CA GLU A 201 -7.59 -2.76 -13.37
C GLU A 201 -6.96 -3.21 -14.68
N SER A 202 -7.52 -2.75 -15.79
CA SER A 202 -6.97 -2.98 -17.11
C SER A 202 -5.98 -1.87 -17.49
N PHE A 203 -4.96 -2.21 -18.27
CA PHE A 203 -4.05 -1.21 -18.85
C PHE A 203 -4.78 -0.14 -19.68
N ALA A 204 -5.93 -0.50 -20.28
CA ALA A 204 -6.79 0.45 -20.98
C ALA A 204 -7.39 1.48 -20.02
N THR A 205 -7.92 1.05 -18.88
CA THR A 205 -8.51 1.94 -17.86
C THR A 205 -7.49 2.90 -17.24
N GLN A 206 -6.23 2.50 -17.07
CA GLN A 206 -5.18 3.40 -16.57
C GLN A 206 -4.83 4.49 -17.59
N LYS A 207 -4.68 4.10 -18.87
CA LYS A 207 -4.41 5.03 -19.97
C LYS A 207 -5.57 6.01 -20.19
N GLU A 208 -6.80 5.52 -20.09
CA GLU A 208 -8.01 6.33 -20.20
C GLU A 208 -8.15 7.34 -19.05
N ARG A 209 -7.84 6.95 -17.80
CA ARG A 209 -7.80 7.90 -16.67
C ARG A 209 -6.70 8.93 -16.81
N GLN A 210 -5.51 8.53 -17.23
CA GLN A 210 -4.42 9.46 -17.44
C GLN A 210 -4.72 10.44 -18.58
N ALA A 211 -5.36 9.96 -19.66
CA ALA A 211 -5.86 10.81 -20.73
C ALA A 211 -6.96 11.76 -20.24
N ALA A 212 -7.93 11.29 -19.45
CA ALA A 212 -9.00 12.10 -18.89
C ALA A 212 -8.46 13.17 -17.92
N ALA A 213 -7.49 12.83 -17.07
CA ALA A 213 -6.82 13.78 -16.17
C ALA A 213 -6.04 14.84 -16.97
N THR A 214 -5.36 14.44 -18.05
CA THR A 214 -4.63 15.34 -18.93
C THR A 214 -5.58 16.30 -19.67
N ASP A 215 -6.72 15.79 -20.16
CA ASP A 215 -7.77 16.58 -20.80
C ASP A 215 -8.42 17.57 -19.81
N ALA A 216 -8.67 17.15 -18.57
CA ALA A 216 -9.21 18.01 -17.52
C ALA A 216 -8.26 19.17 -17.17
N LEU A 217 -6.95 18.89 -17.01
CA LEU A 217 -5.94 19.92 -16.78
C LEU A 217 -5.85 20.90 -17.97
N THR A 218 -5.89 20.38 -19.19
CA THR A 218 -5.88 21.22 -20.42
C THR A 218 -7.07 22.21 -20.44
N LYS A 219 -8.25 21.78 -19.97
CA LYS A 219 -9.43 22.66 -19.87
C LYS A 219 -9.30 23.72 -18.78
N VAL A 220 -8.69 23.37 -17.64
CA VAL A 220 -8.37 24.33 -16.57
C VAL A 220 -7.38 25.37 -17.07
N ASP A 221 -6.30 24.95 -17.75
CA ASP A 221 -5.30 25.86 -18.30
C ASP A 221 -5.92 26.81 -19.33
N ALA A 222 -6.75 26.31 -20.24
CA ALA A 222 -7.45 27.15 -21.22
C ALA A 222 -8.39 28.18 -20.56
N ALA A 223 -9.10 27.79 -19.49
CA ALA A 223 -9.94 28.71 -18.74
C ALA A 223 -9.12 29.76 -17.98
N PHE A 224 -7.95 29.37 -17.44
CA PHE A 224 -7.03 30.27 -16.77
C PHE A 224 -6.43 31.29 -17.72
N GLU A 225 -5.96 30.87 -18.90
CA GLU A 225 -5.49 31.76 -19.96
C GLU A 225 -6.56 32.76 -20.41
N SER A 226 -7.82 32.33 -20.48
CA SER A 226 -8.93 33.24 -20.78
C SER A 226 -9.11 34.33 -19.72
N VAL A 227 -8.88 34.02 -18.43
CA VAL A 227 -8.91 35.01 -17.35
C VAL A 227 -7.75 36.00 -17.50
N ASN A 228 -6.53 35.49 -17.69
CA ASN A 228 -5.33 36.32 -17.85
C ASN A 228 -5.43 37.26 -19.04
N SER A 229 -5.87 36.76 -20.20
CA SER A 229 -6.03 37.59 -21.39
C SER A 229 -7.02 38.75 -21.17
N LEU A 230 -8.06 38.56 -20.37
CA LEU A 230 -9.03 39.61 -20.04
C LEU A 230 -8.50 40.60 -19.00
N LEU A 231 -7.71 40.13 -18.04
CA LEU A 231 -7.00 40.99 -17.08
C LEU A 231 -6.00 41.89 -17.79
N ASP A 232 -5.20 41.33 -18.69
CA ASP A 232 -4.18 42.05 -19.46
C ASP A 232 -4.80 43.08 -20.43
N ALA A 233 -5.94 42.75 -21.03
CA ALA A 233 -6.59 43.61 -22.02
C ALA A 233 -7.42 44.75 -21.41
N SER A 234 -8.15 44.48 -20.33
CA SER A 234 -9.13 45.45 -19.79
C SER A 234 -8.62 46.26 -18.61
N GLY A 235 -7.73 45.70 -17.77
CA GLY A 235 -7.35 46.27 -16.47
C GLY A 235 -8.52 46.51 -15.50
N ALA A 236 -9.76 46.16 -15.90
CA ALA A 236 -10.99 46.42 -15.17
C ALA A 236 -11.43 45.14 -14.46
N LEU A 237 -11.23 45.13 -13.14
CA LEU A 237 -11.55 44.00 -12.28
C LEU A 237 -13.06 43.69 -12.20
N ASP A 238 -13.90 44.66 -12.55
CA ASP A 238 -15.37 44.56 -12.50
C ASP A 238 -16.01 44.50 -13.89
N SER A 239 -15.45 43.70 -14.80
CA SER A 239 -16.06 43.46 -16.11
C SER A 239 -16.83 42.14 -16.15
N GLU A 240 -18.05 42.16 -16.70
CA GLU A 240 -18.88 40.97 -16.91
C GLU A 240 -18.14 39.84 -17.66
N PRO A 241 -17.33 40.11 -18.72
CA PRO A 241 -16.51 39.08 -19.36
C PRO A 241 -15.49 38.43 -18.42
N LEU A 242 -14.84 39.21 -17.55
CA LEU A 242 -13.88 38.69 -16.58
C LEU A 242 -14.57 37.83 -15.52
N GLN A 243 -15.72 38.29 -14.99
CA GLN A 243 -16.50 37.50 -14.06
C GLN A 243 -16.88 36.15 -14.69
N LYS A 244 -17.42 36.16 -15.92
CA LYS A 244 -17.78 34.93 -16.64
C LYS A 244 -16.59 33.98 -16.83
N ALA A 245 -15.41 34.51 -17.17
CA ALA A 245 -14.19 33.70 -17.31
C ALA A 245 -13.75 33.09 -15.97
N VAL A 246 -13.85 33.83 -14.87
CA VAL A 246 -13.53 33.31 -13.52
C VAL A 246 -14.49 32.20 -13.09
N TYR A 247 -15.78 32.34 -13.35
CA TYR A 247 -16.74 31.26 -13.06
C TYR A 247 -16.56 30.04 -13.96
N GLN A 248 -16.16 30.24 -15.22
CA GLN A 248 -15.78 29.15 -16.12
C GLN A 248 -14.54 28.41 -15.58
N LEU A 249 -13.51 29.13 -15.13
CA LEU A 249 -12.34 28.54 -14.49
C LEU A 249 -12.73 27.73 -13.24
N ARG A 250 -13.57 28.29 -12.37
CA ARG A 250 -14.08 27.59 -11.19
C ARG A 250 -14.83 26.30 -11.55
N LEU A 251 -15.61 26.32 -12.63
CA LEU A 251 -16.31 25.13 -13.13
C LEU A 251 -15.34 24.05 -13.61
N GLU A 252 -14.33 24.41 -14.40
CA GLU A 252 -13.35 23.43 -14.89
C GLU A 252 -12.50 22.85 -13.75
N ILE A 253 -12.14 23.65 -12.74
CA ILE A 253 -11.46 23.16 -11.53
C ILE A 253 -12.36 22.17 -10.77
N ALA A 254 -13.64 22.49 -10.58
CA ALA A 254 -14.59 21.61 -9.89
C ALA A 254 -14.83 20.29 -10.63
N ARG A 255 -14.84 20.32 -11.97
CA ARG A 255 -14.91 19.13 -12.82
C ARG A 255 -13.64 18.29 -12.70
N ALA A 256 -12.48 18.93 -12.76
CA ALA A 256 -11.19 18.25 -12.62
C ALA A 256 -11.01 17.61 -11.23
N SER A 257 -11.57 18.21 -10.18
CA SER A 257 -11.54 17.65 -8.83
C SER A 257 -12.53 16.51 -8.60
N GLY A 258 -13.40 16.20 -9.57
CA GLY A 258 -14.41 15.14 -9.44
C GLY A 258 -15.48 15.40 -8.37
N ASP A 259 -15.68 16.65 -7.95
CA ASP A 259 -16.63 17.01 -6.88
C ASP A 259 -17.98 17.41 -7.51
N PRO A 260 -19.03 16.56 -7.40
CA PRO A 260 -20.31 16.81 -8.06
C PRO A 260 -21.07 18.00 -7.48
N GLU A 261 -20.95 18.24 -6.18
CA GLU A 261 -21.61 19.36 -5.49
C GLU A 261 -20.96 20.69 -5.90
N ARG A 262 -19.63 20.75 -5.94
CA ARG A 262 -18.90 21.94 -6.44
C ARG A 262 -19.16 22.19 -7.92
N THR A 263 -19.25 21.13 -8.72
CA THR A 263 -19.56 21.26 -10.16
C THR A 263 -20.94 21.87 -10.35
N LYS A 264 -21.95 21.36 -9.63
CA LYS A 264 -23.32 21.88 -9.68
C LYS A 264 -23.39 23.34 -9.20
N ALA A 265 -22.72 23.67 -8.09
CA ALA A 265 -22.66 25.04 -7.59
C ALA A 265 -22.00 26.00 -8.60
N ALA A 266 -20.89 25.60 -9.22
CA ALA A 266 -20.22 26.41 -10.23
C ALA A 266 -21.05 26.59 -11.51
N GLN A 267 -21.80 25.57 -11.94
CA GLN A 267 -22.74 25.67 -13.06
C GLN A 267 -23.87 26.65 -12.77
N LEU A 268 -24.45 26.61 -11.57
CA LEU A 268 -25.51 27.53 -11.16
C LEU A 268 -25.00 28.97 -11.17
N SER A 269 -23.82 29.25 -10.61
CA SER A 269 -23.26 30.60 -10.65
C SER A 269 -23.01 31.12 -12.08
N LEU A 270 -22.63 30.23 -13.01
CA LEU A 270 -22.44 30.60 -14.42
C LEU A 270 -23.78 30.86 -15.14
N GLN A 271 -24.83 30.13 -14.77
CA GLN A 271 -26.19 30.34 -15.29
C GLN A 271 -26.79 31.65 -14.77
N GLU A 272 -26.62 31.96 -13.50
CA GLU A 272 -27.07 33.22 -12.87
C GLU A 272 -26.42 34.45 -13.50
N LEU A 273 -25.17 34.34 -13.96
CA LEU A 273 -24.49 35.41 -14.72
C LEU A 273 -24.98 35.59 -16.16
N SER A 274 -25.63 34.56 -16.73
CA SER A 274 -26.11 34.58 -18.11
C SER A 274 -27.61 34.91 -18.22
N ALA A 275 -28.27 35.14 -17.08
CA ALA A 275 -29.70 35.44 -16.94
C ALA A 275 -29.94 36.94 -16.74
#